data_AF-A0A2T0ZVU3-F1
#
_entry.id   AF-A0A2T0ZVU3-F1
#
_cell.length_a   1.000
_cell.length_b   1.000
_cell.length_c   1.000
_cell.angle_alpha   90.00
_cell.angle_beta   90.00
_cell.angle_gamma   90.00
#
_symmetry.space_group_name_H-M   'P 1'
#
loop_
_entity.id
_entity.type
_entity.pdbx_description
1 polymer ?
#
loop_
_entity_poly.entity_id
_entity_poly.type
_entity_poly.pdbx_seq_one_letter_code
_entity_poly.pdbx_strand_id
1 'polypeptide(L)'
;AVGAKTAFIAPGSPWENGYCESFNARFRDELLNGEVFTTLREAQILIERWRRHYNTVRPHSALGYRPPAPKSIVLIDQRPTMH
;
A
#
# COMPACT_ATOMS: atom_id res chain seq x y z
N ALA A 1 6.69 -19.00 -8.95
CA ALA A 1 6.35 -17.59 -9.24
C ALA A 1 4.83 -17.45 -9.29
N VAL A 2 4.25 -16.36 -8.77
CA VAL A 2 2.80 -16.18 -8.50
C VAL A 2 1.93 -15.91 -9.74
N GLY A 3 2.40 -16.16 -10.97
CA GLY A 3 1.63 -15.96 -12.20
C GLY A 3 1.38 -14.50 -12.61
N ALA A 4 1.92 -13.51 -11.89
CA ALA A 4 1.78 -12.10 -12.24
C ALA A 4 2.55 -11.73 -13.52
N LYS A 5 1.98 -10.83 -14.34
CA LYS A 5 2.60 -10.26 -15.55
C LYS A 5 2.82 -8.75 -15.35
N THR A 6 3.87 -8.22 -15.96
CA THR A 6 4.11 -6.77 -16.00
C THR A 6 3.00 -6.09 -16.81
N ALA A 7 2.41 -5.05 -16.23
CA ALA A 7 1.49 -4.16 -16.93
C ALA A 7 2.24 -2.89 -17.34
N PHE A 8 2.32 -2.64 -18.65
CA PHE A 8 2.86 -1.39 -19.20
C PHE A 8 1.70 -0.42 -19.46
N ILE A 9 1.97 0.88 -19.32
CA ILE A 9 1.05 1.91 -19.79
C ILE A 9 0.99 1.92 -21.32
N ALA A 10 -0.13 2.34 -21.88
CA ALA A 10 -0.27 2.55 -23.31
C ALA A 10 0.64 3.71 -23.77
N PRO A 11 1.30 3.60 -24.95
CA PRO A 11 2.06 4.69 -25.52
C PRO A 11 1.25 5.99 -25.58
N GLY A 12 1.83 7.10 -25.12
CA GLY A 12 1.16 8.40 -25.08
C GLY A 12 0.09 8.57 -24.00
N SER A 13 -0.02 7.63 -23.04
CA SER A 13 -1.05 7.66 -21.99
C SER A 13 -0.49 7.85 -20.57
N PRO A 14 0.15 8.99 -20.26
CA PRO A 14 0.78 9.22 -18.96
C PRO A 14 -0.20 9.21 -17.77
N TRP A 15 -1.48 9.52 -18.01
CA TRP A 15 -2.53 9.52 -16.96
C TRP A 15 -2.74 8.13 -16.33
N GLU A 16 -2.38 7.04 -17.02
CA GLU A 16 -2.45 5.68 -16.48
C GLU A 16 -1.45 5.45 -15.33
N ASN A 17 -0.39 6.25 -15.25
CA ASN A 17 0.62 6.17 -14.20
C ASN A 17 0.27 6.98 -12.94
N GLY A 18 -0.84 7.72 -12.95
CA GLY A 18 -1.20 8.65 -11.87
C GLY A 18 -1.31 8.00 -10.49
N TYR A 19 -1.68 6.71 -10.42
CA TYR A 19 -1.70 5.95 -9.17
C TYR A 19 -0.29 5.78 -8.56
N CYS A 20 0.67 5.33 -9.37
CA CYS A 20 2.06 5.14 -8.94
C CYS A 20 2.72 6.47 -8.58
N GLU A 21 2.45 7.52 -9.36
CA GLU A 21 2.96 8.86 -9.09
C GLU A 21 2.42 9.41 -7.77
N SER A 22 1.10 9.31 -7.56
CA SER A 22 0.46 9.76 -6.32
C SER A 22 0.99 9.02 -5.10
N PHE A 23 1.19 7.70 -5.20
CA PHE A 23 1.77 6.90 -4.12
C PHE A 23 3.21 7.35 -3.79
N ASN A 24 4.07 7.46 -4.81
CA ASN A 24 5.48 7.83 -4.61
C ASN A 24 5.64 9.27 -4.10
N ALA A 25 4.78 10.19 -4.54
CA ALA A 25 4.76 11.56 -4.02
C ALA A 25 4.44 11.57 -2.52
N ARG A 26 3.39 10.85 -2.10
CA ARG A 26 3.04 10.76 -0.67
C ARG A 26 4.11 10.09 0.16
N PHE A 27 4.70 9.02 -0.34
CA PHE A 27 5.79 8.34 0.37
C PHE A 27 7.00 9.26 0.59
N ARG A 28 7.32 10.09 -0.42
CA ARG A 28 8.37 11.08 -0.32
C ARG A 28 8.04 12.18 0.69
N ASP A 29 6.88 12.81 0.54
CA ASP A 29 6.49 13.96 1.35
C ASP A 29 6.23 13.61 2.82
N GLU A 30 5.66 12.43 3.08
CA GLU A 30 5.25 12.01 4.43
C GLU A 30 6.33 11.23 5.18
N LEU A 31 7.35 10.69 4.51
CA LEU A 31 8.42 9.92 5.15
C LEU A 31 9.81 10.31 4.68
N LEU A 32 10.13 10.10 3.40
CA LEU A 32 11.54 10.15 2.97
C LEU A 32 12.18 11.54 3.09
N ASN A 33 11.40 12.60 2.88
CA ASN A 33 11.88 13.98 3.05
C ASN A 33 11.84 14.46 4.50
N GLY A 34 11.09 13.78 5.37
CA GLY A 34 10.91 14.16 6.78
C GLY A 34 11.86 13.47 7.75
N GLU A 35 12.53 12.39 7.32
CA GLU A 35 13.36 11.54 8.17
C GLU A 35 14.83 11.56 7.75
N VAL A 36 15.72 11.48 8.72
CA VAL A 36 17.15 11.19 8.50
C VAL A 36 17.43 9.79 9.01
N PHE A 37 17.79 8.88 8.10
CA PHE A 37 18.10 7.50 8.48
C PHE A 37 19.58 7.36 8.86
N THR A 38 19.84 6.89 10.07
CA THR A 38 21.20 6.64 10.55
C THR A 38 21.67 5.24 10.19
N THR A 39 20.74 4.29 10.01
CA THR A 39 21.05 2.92 9.59
C THR A 39 20.03 2.37 8.59
N LEU A 40 20.44 1.38 7.79
CA LEU A 40 19.51 0.67 6.90
C LEU A 40 18.38 -0.03 7.68
N ARG A 41 18.68 -0.55 8.87
CA ARG A 41 17.69 -1.24 9.71
C ARG A 41 16.60 -0.29 10.19
N GLU A 42 16.98 0.92 10.58
CA GLU A 42 16.04 1.98 10.94
C GLU A 42 15.14 2.34 9.76
N ALA A 43 15.72 2.56 8.58
CA ALA A 43 14.95 2.84 7.37
C ALA A 43 13.93 1.72 7.07
N GLN A 44 14.32 0.45 7.17
CA GLN A 44 13.41 -0.69 6.97
C GLN A 44 12.23 -0.67 7.96
N ILE A 45 12.49 -0.39 9.24
CA ILE A 45 11.45 -0.34 10.27
C ILE A 45 10.47 0.80 10.01
N LEU A 46 10.97 2.00 9.73
CA LEU A 46 10.14 3.19 9.51
C LEU A 46 9.33 3.08 8.20
N ILE A 47 9.94 2.59 7.12
CA ILE A 47 9.25 2.35 5.85
C ILE A 47 8.14 1.30 6.02
N GLU A 48 8.40 0.20 6.72
CA GLU A 48 7.37 -0.83 6.97
C GLU A 48 6.23 -0.28 7.83
N ARG A 49 6.54 0.54 8.83
CA ARG A 49 5.54 1.23 9.65
C ARG A 49 4.68 2.14 8.80
N TRP A 50 5.28 2.97 7.94
CA TRP A 50 4.56 3.85 7.02
C TRP A 50 3.69 3.05 6.05
N ARG A 51 4.22 1.99 5.43
CA ARG A 51 3.48 1.11 4.51
C ARG A 51 2.25 0.50 5.18
N ARG A 52 2.39 0.01 6.41
CA ARG A 52 1.25 -0.52 7.19
C ARG A 52 0.21 0.55 7.47
N HIS A 53 0.64 1.74 7.89
CA HIS A 53 -0.26 2.85 8.15
C HIS A 53 -1.02 3.29 6.89
N TYR A 54 -0.32 3.53 5.79
CA TYR A 54 -0.88 3.92 4.50
C TYR A 54 -1.96 2.94 4.01
N ASN A 55 -1.67 1.64 4.12
CA ASN A 55 -2.55 0.60 3.60
C ASN A 55 -3.72 0.25 4.53
N THR A 56 -3.56 0.36 5.86
CA THR A 56 -4.55 -0.20 6.80
C THR A 56 -5.28 0.84 7.64
N VAL A 57 -4.80 2.10 7.67
CA VAL A 57 -5.33 3.16 8.55
C VAL A 57 -5.61 4.46 7.82
N ARG A 58 -4.70 4.90 6.93
CA ARG A 58 -4.79 6.21 6.27
C ARG A 58 -6.10 6.36 5.47
N PRO A 59 -6.91 7.39 5.70
CA PRO A 59 -8.12 7.61 4.93
C PRO A 59 -7.79 8.12 3.52
N HIS A 60 -8.47 7.60 2.50
CA HIS A 60 -8.35 8.06 1.12
C HIS A 60 -9.70 8.54 0.61
N SER A 61 -9.77 9.80 0.16
CA SER A 61 -11.01 10.39 -0.34
C SER A 61 -11.61 9.60 -1.52
N ALA A 62 -10.76 9.10 -2.42
CA ALA A 62 -11.18 8.24 -3.54
C ALA A 62 -11.82 6.92 -3.10
N LEU A 63 -11.61 6.48 -1.85
CA LEU A 63 -12.18 5.25 -1.28
C LEU A 63 -13.30 5.53 -0.28
N GLY A 64 -13.86 6.75 -0.26
CA GLY A 64 -14.85 7.16 0.72
C GLY A 64 -14.27 7.25 2.13
N TYR A 65 -13.05 7.80 2.25
CA TYR A 65 -12.29 7.91 3.50
C TYR A 65 -11.93 6.59 4.17
N ARG A 66 -11.99 5.48 3.43
CA ARG A 66 -11.48 4.18 3.87
C ARG A 66 -10.02 3.98 3.48
N PRO A 67 -9.26 3.17 4.23
CA PRO A 67 -7.92 2.75 3.81
C PRO A 67 -7.98 1.76 2.64
N PRO A 68 -6.89 1.57 1.88
CA PRO A 68 -6.87 0.69 0.70
C PRO A 68 -7.04 -0.79 1.03
N ALA A 69 -6.49 -1.23 2.16
CA ALA A 69 -6.56 -2.59 2.68
C ALA A 69 -6.98 -2.54 4.16
N PRO A 70 -8.25 -2.22 4.46
CA PRO A 70 -8.75 -2.22 5.82
C PRO A 70 -8.54 -3.60 6.44
N LYS A 71 -8.17 -3.65 7.71
CA LYS A 71 -8.05 -4.93 8.43
C LYS A 71 -9.42 -5.59 8.47
N SER A 72 -9.63 -6.61 7.65
CA SER A 72 -10.76 -7.52 7.76
C SER A 72 -10.37 -8.65 8.70
N ILE A 73 -11.17 -8.87 9.75
CA ILE A 73 -11.19 -10.17 10.42
C ILE A 73 -11.93 -11.09 9.46
N VAL A 74 -11.24 -12.09 8.91
CA VAL A 74 -11.92 -13.24 8.29
C VAL A 74 -12.19 -14.20 9.44
N LEU A 75 -13.43 -14.20 9.93
CA LEU A 75 -13.88 -15.29 10.81
C LEU A 75 -13.91 -16.54 9.94
N ILE A 76 -12.94 -17.43 10.11
CA ILE A 76 -13.00 -18.75 9.49
C ILE A 76 -14.21 -19.44 10.11
N ASP A 77 -15.25 -19.68 9.32
CA ASP A 77 -16.41 -20.45 9.77
C ASP A 77 -15.94 -21.89 10.01
N GLN A 78 -15.68 -22.23 11.27
CA GLN A 78 -15.20 -23.55 11.71
C GLN A 78 -16.34 -24.59 11.74
N ARG A 79 -17.44 -24.39 11.01
CA ARG A 79 -18.53 -25.37 10.99
C ARG A 79 -18.01 -26.66 10.34
N PRO A 80 -18.00 -27.79 11.07
CA PRO A 80 -17.59 -29.05 10.47
C PRO A 80 -18.58 -29.41 9.38
N THR A 81 -18.08 -29.63 8.17
CA THR A 81 -18.84 -30.27 7.10
C THR A 81 -19.18 -31.67 7.57
N MET A 82 -20.41 -31.88 8.05
CA MET A 82 -20.89 -33.24 8.30
C MET A 82 -21.13 -33.92 6.95
N HIS A 83 -20.38 -35.00 6.71
CA HIS A 83 -20.62 -35.97 5.64
C HIS A 83 -21.64 -37.00 6.07
#